data_AF-A0AAE3ZKA8-F1
#
_entry.id   AF-A0AAE3ZKA8-F1
#
_cell.length_a   1.000
_cell.length_b   1.000
_cell.length_c   1.000
_cell.angle_alpha   90.00
_cell.angle_beta   90.00
_cell.angle_gamma   90.00
#
_symmetry.space_group_name_H-M   'P 1'
#
loop_
_entity.id
_entity.type
_entity.pdbx_description
1 polymer ?
#
loop_
_entity_poly.entity_id
_entity_poly.type
_entity_poly.pdbx_seq_one_letter_code
_entity_poly.pdbx_strand_id
1 'polypeptide(L)'
;MPPPEGERHSHDYRLDIRVTRPRLDERDMVVDLDVLNDALRGVTDRLHEADLDEIVGAETTKDAVTVEVFSQWLHAVLTDAVGPVPGASLHVRVWEDPRMYGGYEGPLGG
;
A
#
# COMPACT_ATOMS: atom_id res chain seq x y z
N MET A 1 22.11 -11.83 -5.83
CA MET A 1 20.72 -12.30 -5.67
C MET A 1 20.37 -12.09 -4.21
N PRO A 2 19.16 -11.60 -3.88
CA PRO A 2 18.67 -11.68 -2.51
C PRO A 2 18.70 -13.15 -2.04
N PRO A 3 18.74 -13.41 -0.72
CA PRO A 3 18.58 -14.77 -0.21
C PRO A 3 17.21 -15.35 -0.63
N PRO A 4 17.03 -16.68 -0.54
CA PRO A 4 15.77 -17.32 -0.93
C PRO A 4 14.57 -16.74 -0.20
N GLU A 5 13.43 -16.68 -0.90
CA GLU A 5 12.13 -16.42 -0.29
C GLU A 5 11.89 -17.38 0.89
N GLY A 6 11.55 -16.84 2.07
CA GLY A 6 11.38 -17.58 3.33
C GLY A 6 12.54 -17.48 4.32
N GLU A 7 13.66 -16.85 3.95
CA GLU A 7 14.70 -16.43 4.89
C GLU A 7 14.62 -14.92 5.16
N ARG A 8 15.05 -14.45 6.33
CA ARG A 8 15.01 -13.01 6.66
C ARG A 8 15.91 -12.21 5.73
N HIS A 9 15.34 -11.20 5.07
CA HIS A 9 16.07 -10.29 4.19
C HIS A 9 15.37 -8.95 4.01
N SER A 10 16.04 -8.01 3.34
CA SER A 10 15.57 -6.64 3.12
C SER A 10 15.54 -6.28 1.64
N HIS A 11 14.55 -5.47 1.27
CA HIS A 11 14.45 -4.86 -0.07
C HIS A 11 14.28 -3.35 0.04
N ASP A 12 14.75 -2.63 -0.97
CA ASP A 12 14.45 -1.22 -1.17
C ASP A 12 13.09 -1.08 -1.86
N TYR A 13 12.02 -1.36 -1.10
CA TYR A 13 10.66 -1.34 -1.65
C TYR A 13 10.32 0.01 -2.25
N ARG A 14 9.75 -0.01 -3.46
CA ARG A 14 9.11 1.15 -4.07
C ARG A 14 7.60 0.96 -4.12
N LEU A 15 6.87 1.93 -3.59
CA LEU A 15 5.41 1.97 -3.64
C LEU A 15 4.96 2.79 -4.85
N ASP A 16 3.98 2.28 -5.58
CA ASP A 16 3.28 2.99 -6.64
C ASP A 16 1.78 2.94 -6.34
N ILE A 17 1.20 4.13 -6.16
CA ILE A 17 -0.13 4.32 -5.61
C ILE A 17 -0.94 5.11 -6.63
N ARG A 18 -2.05 4.53 -7.06
CA ARG A 18 -2.97 5.16 -7.99
C ARG A 18 -4.37 5.18 -7.42
N VAL A 19 -4.93 6.38 -7.28
CA VAL A 19 -6.35 6.57 -7.00
C VAL A 19 -7.05 6.95 -8.31
N THR A 20 -8.14 6.26 -8.63
CA THR A 20 -8.93 6.52 -9.83
C THR A 20 -10.40 6.64 -9.48
N ARG A 21 -11.13 7.55 -10.13
CA ARG A 21 -12.60 7.60 -10.06
C ARG A 21 -13.20 8.05 -11.40
N PRO A 22 -14.44 7.68 -11.72
CA PRO A 22 -15.00 7.91 -13.06
C PRO A 22 -15.39 9.36 -13.36
N ARG A 23 -15.55 10.21 -12.33
CA ARG A 23 -15.95 11.62 -12.47
C ARG A 23 -15.27 12.45 -11.40
N LEU A 24 -15.07 13.73 -11.65
CA LEU A 24 -14.60 14.62 -10.61
C LEU A 24 -15.72 14.96 -9.59
N ASP A 25 -15.35 15.43 -8.40
CA ASP A 25 -16.15 15.88 -7.27
C ASP A 25 -16.35 17.38 -7.42
N GLU A 26 -17.02 17.99 -6.44
CA GLU A 26 -17.30 19.42 -6.43
C GLU A 26 -16.04 20.32 -6.40
N ARG A 27 -14.88 19.74 -6.12
CA ARG A 27 -13.57 20.43 -6.12
C ARG A 27 -12.74 20.15 -7.37
N ASP A 28 -13.27 19.39 -8.34
CA ASP A 28 -12.56 18.94 -9.54
C ASP A 28 -11.33 18.02 -9.27
N MET A 29 -11.32 17.22 -8.18
CA MET A 29 -10.11 16.48 -7.71
C MET A 29 -10.33 15.00 -7.37
N VAL A 30 -9.76 14.03 -8.10
CA VAL A 30 -9.96 12.57 -7.86
C VAL A 30 -9.93 12.18 -6.38
N VAL A 31 -8.95 12.70 -5.66
CA VAL A 31 -8.77 12.60 -4.21
C VAL A 31 -8.00 13.85 -3.78
N ASP A 32 -8.10 14.18 -2.50
CA ASP A 32 -7.22 15.18 -1.91
C ASP A 32 -5.78 14.62 -1.83
N LEU A 33 -4.86 15.20 -2.60
CA LEU A 33 -3.49 14.69 -2.70
C LEU A 33 -2.67 14.96 -1.44
N ASP A 34 -3.01 15.99 -0.66
CA ASP A 34 -2.32 16.27 0.60
C ASP A 34 -2.66 15.20 1.63
N VAL A 35 -3.95 14.82 1.72
CA VAL A 35 -4.40 13.69 2.56
C VAL A 35 -3.73 12.38 2.13
N LEU A 36 -3.68 12.09 0.83
CA LEU A 36 -3.02 10.88 0.33
C LEU A 36 -1.52 10.89 0.64
N ASN A 37 -0.85 12.02 0.45
CA ASN A 37 0.58 12.15 0.72
C ASN A 37 0.89 12.01 2.22
N ASP A 38 0.07 12.57 3.09
CA ASP A 38 0.25 12.44 4.54
C ASP A 38 0.01 11.01 5.02
N ALA A 39 -1.01 10.33 4.48
CA ALA A 39 -1.22 8.90 4.72
C ALA A 39 -0.01 8.05 4.26
N LEU A 40 0.54 8.36 3.09
CA LEU A 40 1.72 7.68 2.57
C LEU A 40 2.95 7.90 3.43
N ARG A 41 3.20 9.14 3.87
CA ARG A 41 4.30 9.45 4.80
C ARG A 41 4.14 8.70 6.11
N GLY A 42 2.94 8.70 6.69
CA GLY A 42 2.67 8.00 7.95
C GLY A 42 2.98 6.51 7.87
N VAL A 43 2.59 5.84 6.77
CA VAL A 43 2.90 4.42 6.61
C VAL A 43 4.37 4.18 6.26
N THR A 44 5.01 5.01 5.43
CA THR A 44 6.45 4.83 5.12
C THR A 44 7.33 5.07 6.33
N ASP A 45 7.00 6.07 7.16
CA ASP A 45 7.73 6.36 8.39
C ASP A 45 7.61 5.21 9.40
N ARG A 46 6.43 4.59 9.49
CA ARG A 46 6.19 3.40 10.32
C ARG A 46 7.02 2.19 9.86
N LEU A 47 7.26 2.06 8.56
CA LEU A 47 7.95 0.90 7.97
C LEU A 47 9.45 1.11 7.78
N HIS A 48 9.93 2.35 7.88
CA HIS A 48 11.33 2.67 7.63
C HIS A 48 12.24 1.90 8.59
N GLU A 49 13.16 1.09 8.02
CA GLU A 49 14.07 0.20 8.75
C GLU A 49 13.39 -0.82 9.68
N ALA A 50 12.10 -1.07 9.49
CA ALA A 50 11.33 -2.00 10.30
C ALA A 50 11.23 -3.40 9.69
N ASP A 51 10.93 -4.40 10.52
CA ASP A 51 10.64 -5.75 10.07
C ASP A 51 9.16 -5.87 9.66
N LEU A 52 8.90 -6.26 8.41
CA LEU A 52 7.54 -6.40 7.91
C LEU A 52 6.78 -7.52 8.61
N ASP A 53 7.45 -8.59 9.06
CA ASP A 53 6.77 -9.68 9.78
C ASP A 53 6.27 -9.22 11.15
N GLU A 54 6.98 -8.31 11.82
CA GLU A 54 6.58 -7.76 13.12
C GLU A 54 5.42 -6.76 13.00
N ILE A 55 5.31 -6.06 11.88
CA ILE A 55 4.29 -5.04 11.64
C ILE A 55 3.11 -5.60 10.84
N VAL A 56 3.36 -5.97 9.59
CA VAL A 56 2.33 -6.44 8.66
C VAL A 56 1.87 -7.82 9.09
N GLY A 57 2.80 -8.73 9.40
CA GLY A 57 2.49 -10.10 9.84
C GLY A 57 1.60 -10.13 11.09
N ALA A 58 1.83 -9.23 12.04
CA ALA A 58 1.00 -9.10 13.24
C ALA A 58 -0.42 -8.57 12.98
N GLU A 59 -0.63 -7.86 11.86
CA GLU A 59 -1.90 -7.23 11.49
C GLU A 59 -2.66 -8.00 10.40
N THR A 60 -2.11 -9.13 9.93
CA THR A 60 -2.73 -9.99 8.94
C THR A 60 -2.93 -11.40 9.48
N THR A 61 -3.84 -12.16 8.85
CA THR A 61 -4.06 -13.59 9.19
C THR A 61 -3.27 -14.52 8.26
N LYS A 62 -2.21 -14.03 7.62
CA LYS A 62 -1.43 -14.78 6.61
C LYS A 62 -0.16 -15.31 7.25
N ASP A 63 0.28 -16.47 6.79
CA ASP A 63 1.46 -17.15 7.34
C ASP A 63 2.79 -16.49 6.93
N ALA A 64 2.79 -15.67 5.87
CA ALA A 64 3.96 -14.95 5.39
C ALA A 64 3.58 -13.59 4.78
N VAL A 65 4.48 -12.62 4.88
CA VAL A 65 4.33 -11.30 4.25
C VAL A 65 4.94 -11.32 2.84
N THR A 66 4.17 -11.82 1.88
CA THR A 66 4.51 -11.68 0.46
C THR A 66 4.24 -10.25 -0.03
N VAL A 67 4.76 -9.89 -1.21
CA VAL A 67 4.50 -8.58 -1.83
C VAL A 67 3.00 -8.33 -2.05
N GLU A 68 2.21 -9.36 -2.35
CA GLU A 68 0.75 -9.27 -2.49
C GLU A 68 0.04 -9.06 -1.15
N VAL A 69 0.46 -9.79 -0.10
CA VAL A 69 -0.07 -9.60 1.26
C VAL A 69 0.25 -8.19 1.75
N PHE A 70 1.48 -7.72 1.50
CA PHE A 70 1.90 -6.37 1.83
C PHE A 70 1.12 -5.31 1.03
N SER A 71 0.88 -5.54 -0.26
CA SER A 71 0.05 -4.65 -1.10
C SER A 71 -1.39 -4.57 -0.59
N GLN A 72 -1.97 -5.69 -0.16
CA GLN A 72 -3.31 -5.73 0.42
C GLN A 72 -3.37 -5.00 1.77
N TRP A 73 -2.36 -5.19 2.63
CA TRP A 73 -2.27 -4.50 3.91
C TRP A 73 -2.12 -2.99 3.72
N LEU A 74 -1.25 -2.55 2.81
CA LEU A 74 -1.10 -1.14 2.45
C LEU A 74 -2.40 -0.54 1.93
N HIS A 75 -3.15 -1.29 1.11
CA HIS A 75 -4.46 -0.85 0.65
C HIS A 75 -5.41 -0.59 1.82
N ALA A 76 -5.48 -1.50 2.79
CA ALA A 76 -6.32 -1.34 3.97
C ALA A 76 -5.91 -0.12 4.82
N VAL A 77 -4.61 0.01 5.12
CA VAL A 77 -4.05 1.12 5.91
C VAL A 77 -4.31 2.48 5.24
N LEU A 78 -4.04 2.58 3.93
CA LEU A 78 -4.26 3.81 3.19
C LEU A 78 -5.74 4.14 3.05
N THR A 79 -6.60 3.14 2.89
CA THR A 79 -8.06 3.35 2.83
C THR A 79 -8.59 3.90 4.15
N ASP A 80 -8.11 3.38 5.29
CA ASP A 80 -8.49 3.87 6.62
C ASP A 80 -7.99 5.31 6.85
N ALA A 81 -6.73 5.58 6.51
CA ALA A 81 -6.12 6.89 6.71
C ALA A 81 -6.69 8.00 5.80
N VAL A 82 -6.98 7.66 4.52
CA VAL A 82 -7.57 8.61 3.56
C VAL A 82 -9.07 8.80 3.81
N GLY A 83 -9.74 7.76 4.30
CA GLY A 83 -11.19 7.73 4.47
C GLY A 83 -11.95 7.46 3.15
N PRO A 84 -13.28 7.38 3.22
CA PRO A 84 -14.11 7.00 2.08
C PRO A 84 -14.14 8.09 1.00
N VAL A 85 -13.83 7.70 -0.24
CA VAL A 85 -13.95 8.53 -1.45
C VAL A 85 -14.93 7.84 -2.40
N PRO A 86 -16.21 8.26 -2.43
CA PRO A 86 -17.25 7.57 -3.19
C PRO A 86 -16.91 7.35 -4.67
N GLY A 87 -17.01 6.10 -5.12
CA GLY A 87 -16.75 5.71 -6.51
C GLY A 87 -15.27 5.72 -6.90
N ALA A 88 -14.35 5.92 -5.96
CA ALA A 88 -12.93 5.78 -6.20
C ALA A 88 -12.41 4.36 -5.92
N SER A 89 -11.35 3.99 -6.62
CA SER A 89 -10.59 2.77 -6.41
C SER A 89 -9.14 3.14 -6.09
N LEU A 90 -8.56 2.42 -5.12
CA LEU A 90 -7.16 2.49 -4.76
C LEU A 90 -6.45 1.27 -5.35
N HIS A 91 -5.37 1.55 -6.08
CA HIS A 91 -4.50 0.56 -6.69
C HIS A 91 -3.15 0.70 -6.01
N VAL A 92 -2.69 -0.38 -5.36
CA VAL A 92 -1.38 -0.45 -4.71
C VAL A 92 -0.51 -1.40 -5.51
N ARG A 93 0.68 -0.94 -5.91
CA ARG A 93 1.75 -1.77 -6.43
C ARG A 93 2.98 -1.63 -5.55
N VAL A 94 3.58 -2.76 -5.20
CA VAL A 94 4.81 -2.83 -4.43
C VAL A 94 5.87 -3.50 -5.28
N TRP A 95 6.98 -2.79 -5.51
CA TRP A 95 8.14 -3.29 -6.22
C TRP A 95 9.19 -3.72 -5.21
N GLU A 96 9.53 -5.01 -5.18
CA GLU A 96 10.65 -5.54 -4.39
C GLU A 96 11.99 -5.32 -5.11
N ASP A 97 11.96 -5.27 -6.44
CA ASP A 97 13.10 -4.94 -7.28
C ASP A 97 12.66 -4.07 -8.49
N PRO A 98 13.59 -3.49 -9.26
CA PRO A 98 13.25 -2.60 -10.37
C PRO A 98 12.39 -3.20 -11.50
N ARG A 99 12.21 -4.52 -11.55
CA ARG A 99 11.58 -5.28 -12.64
C ARG A 99 10.34 -6.05 -12.19
N MET A 100 10.27 -6.46 -10.93
CA MET A 100 9.19 -7.30 -10.39
C MET A 100 8.35 -6.54 -9.37
N TYR A 101 7.03 -6.70 -9.46
CA TYR A 101 6.09 -6.13 -8.50
C TYR A 101 4.89 -7.06 -8.27
N GLY A 102 4.33 -6.97 -7.07
CA GLY A 102 3.00 -7.46 -6.72
C GLY A 102 2.04 -6.27 -6.56
N GLY A 103 0.75 -6.54 -6.53
CA GLY A 103 -0.25 -5.48 -6.36
C GLY A 103 -1.61 -5.96 -5.91
N TYR A 104 -2.38 -5.01 -5.39
CA TYR A 104 -3.76 -5.21 -4.94
C TYR A 104 -4.60 -3.99 -5.34
N GLU A 105 -5.82 -4.24 -5.81
CA GLU A 105 -6.79 -3.19 -6.13
C GLU A 105 -8.11 -3.43 -5.39
N GLY A 106 -8.74 -2.33 -4.98
CA GLY A 106 -10.02 -2.36 -4.28
C GLY A 106 -10.64 -0.97 -4.18
N PRO A 107 -11.89 -0.87 -3.68
CA PRO A 107 -12.54 0.42 -3.50
C PRO A 107 -11.81 1.26 -2.43
N LEU A 108 -11.78 2.58 -2.61
CA LEU A 108 -11.28 3.53 -1.63
C LEU A 108 -12.47 4.05 -0.80
N GLY A 109 -12.98 3.18 0.07
CA GLY A 109 -14.22 3.36 0.82
C GLY A 109 -15.07 2.09 0.81
N GLY A 110 -15.74 1.80 1.92
CA GLY A 110 -16.64 0.64 2.07
C GLY A 110 -17.97 0.80 1.36
#